data_AF-A0A8T3YHN2-F1
#
_entry.id   AF-A0A8T3YHN2-F1
#
_cell.length_a   1.000
_cell.length_b   1.000
_cell.length_c   1.000
_cell.angle_alpha   90.00
_cell.angle_beta   90.00
_cell.angle_gamma   90.00
#
_symmetry.space_group_name_H-M   'P 1'
#
loop_
_entity.id
_entity.type
_entity.pdbx_description
1 polymer ?
#
loop_
_entity_poly.entity_id
_entity_poly.type
_entity_poly.pdbx_seq_one_letter_code
_entity_poly.pdbx_strand_id
1 'polypeptide(L)' 'QNAQDNIIFKNNILNSTGFQAFDNGNTSWDNGFSGNHWSDFYLSNQGCRDLDNNSICDGPYNISGGNNRDNFPYIPLF' A
#
# COMPACT_ATOMS: atom_id res chain seq x y z
N GLN A 1 -15.67 7.87 -17.34
CA GLN A 1 -16.04 7.46 -15.98
C GLN A 1 -14.76 7.49 -15.17
N ASN A 2 -14.63 8.43 -14.24
CA ASN A 2 -13.47 8.54 -13.35
C ASN A 2 -13.98 8.08 -11.98
N ALA A 3 -13.43 6.98 -11.47
CA ALA A 3 -13.81 6.47 -10.16
C ALA A 3 -13.02 7.28 -9.12
N GLN A 4 -13.62 8.37 -8.64
CA GLN A 4 -13.05 9.25 -7.62
C GLN A 4 -13.56 8.81 -6.24
N ASP A 5 -12.78 9.04 -5.18
CA ASP A 5 -13.16 8.77 -3.77
C ASP A 5 -13.35 7.29 -3.40
N ASN A 6 -12.70 6.37 -4.12
CA ASN A 6 -12.64 4.98 -3.66
C ASN A 6 -11.65 4.84 -2.50
N ILE A 7 -12.00 4.02 -1.52
CA ILE A 7 -11.11 3.60 -0.44
C ILE A 7 -10.72 2.14 -0.73
N ILE A 8 -9.46 1.93 -1.08
CA ILE A 8 -8.87 0.62 -1.38
C ILE A 8 -8.05 0.19 -0.17
N PHE A 9 -8.51 -0.83 0.55
CA PHE A 9 -7.83 -1.37 1.73
C PHE A 9 -8.11 -2.88 1.87
N LYS A 10 -7.25 -3.61 2.58
CA LYS A 10 -7.31 -5.06 2.80
C LYS A 10 -7.24 -5.90 1.51
N ASN A 11 -6.50 -5.43 0.52
CA ASN A 11 -6.20 -6.19 -0.70
C ASN A 11 -4.77 -6.73 -0.68
N ASN A 12 -4.56 -7.88 -1.33
CA ASN A 12 -3.22 -8.38 -1.63
C ASN A 12 -2.86 -7.98 -3.06
N ILE A 13 -2.03 -6.95 -3.19
CA ILE A 13 -1.51 -6.48 -4.47
C ILE A 13 -0.27 -7.30 -4.79
N LEU A 14 -0.43 -8.21 -5.76
CA LEU A 14 0.61 -9.15 -6.16
C LEU A 14 1.28 -8.66 -7.44
N ASN A 15 2.61 -8.63 -7.37
CA ASN A 15 3.58 -8.36 -8.42
C ASN A 15 3.03 -8.30 -9.86
N SER A 16 2.95 -7.09 -10.40
CA SER A 16 2.80 -6.84 -11.84
C SER A 16 4.14 -6.37 -12.42
N THR A 17 4.47 -6.84 -13.63
CA THR A 17 5.67 -6.38 -14.35
C THR A 17 5.60 -4.87 -14.58
N GLY A 18 6.46 -4.10 -13.89
CA GLY A 18 6.56 -2.64 -13.99
C GLY A 18 6.23 -1.93 -12.68
N PHE A 19 4.94 -1.82 -12.35
CA PHE A 19 4.45 -1.15 -11.13
C PHE A 19 3.30 -1.98 -10.54
N GLN A 20 3.24 -2.11 -9.21
CA GLN A 20 2.14 -2.83 -8.53
C GLN A 20 0.79 -2.13 -8.68
N ALA A 21 0.80 -0.79 -8.68
CA ALA A 21 -0.35 0.05 -8.98
C ALA A 21 0.09 1.34 -9.67
N PHE A 22 -0.78 1.87 -10.54
CA PHE A 22 -0.63 3.19 -11.13
C PHE A 22 -1.92 3.97 -10.88
N ASP A 23 -1.80 5.11 -10.21
CA ASP A 23 -2.93 5.96 -9.87
C ASP A 23 -2.54 7.44 -9.90
N ASN A 24 -3.09 8.15 -10.88
CA ASN A 24 -2.96 9.59 -11.04
C ASN A 24 -4.22 10.37 -10.62
N GLY A 25 -5.20 9.69 -10.01
CA GLY A 25 -6.45 10.26 -9.50
C GLY A 25 -6.41 10.58 -8.00
N ASN A 26 -7.59 10.83 -7.43
CA ASN A 26 -7.79 10.98 -5.98
C ASN A 26 -8.42 9.70 -5.42
N THR A 27 -7.59 8.72 -5.07
CA THR A 27 -8.01 7.47 -4.44
C THR A 27 -7.32 7.33 -3.10
N SER A 28 -8.06 6.91 -2.07
CA SER A 28 -7.46 6.53 -0.79
C SER A 28 -7.02 5.07 -0.85
N TRP A 29 -5.77 4.79 -0.51
CA TRP A 29 -5.21 3.42 -0.52
C TRP A 29 -5.07 2.83 0.89
N ASP A 30 -5.67 3.50 1.86
CA ASP A 30 -5.87 3.03 3.22
C ASP A 30 -7.15 3.68 3.77
N ASN A 31 -7.61 3.19 4.92
CA ASN A 31 -8.75 3.73 5.64
C ASN A 31 -8.36 4.56 6.88
N GLY A 32 -7.11 5.01 6.98
CA GLY A 32 -6.55 5.69 8.16
C GLY A 32 -6.10 4.76 9.28
N PHE A 33 -6.29 3.44 9.16
CA PHE A 33 -5.87 2.45 10.15
C PHE A 33 -5.26 1.19 9.53
N SER A 34 -5.63 0.86 8.29
CA SER A 34 -5.21 -0.33 7.56
C SER A 34 -5.22 -0.06 6.08
N GLY A 35 -4.20 -0.56 5.39
CA GLY A 35 -4.00 -0.44 3.96
C GLY A 35 -4.03 -1.80 3.28
N ASN A 36 -3.15 -1.97 2.31
CA ASN A 36 -3.02 -3.14 1.46
C ASN A 36 -1.70 -3.86 1.71
N HIS A 37 -1.64 -5.12 1.32
CA HIS A 37 -0.38 -5.83 1.21
C HIS A 37 0.20 -5.63 -0.18
N TRP A 38 1.48 -5.29 -0.23
CA TRP A 38 2.23 -5.06 -1.45
C TRP A 38 3.35 -6.10 -1.51
N SER A 39 3.33 -6.94 -2.54
CA SER A 39 4.27 -8.06 -2.63
C SER A 39 5.72 -7.63 -2.89
N ASP A 40 5.99 -6.34 -3.08
CA ASP A 40 7.33 -5.76 -3.16
C ASP A 40 7.65 -4.82 -2.00
N PHE A 41 6.77 -4.74 -0.99
CA PHE A 41 6.90 -3.89 0.20
C PHE A 41 6.33 -4.59 1.44
N TYR A 42 7.01 -5.64 1.89
CA TYR A 42 6.67 -6.34 3.14
C TYR A 42 7.90 -6.74 3.97
N LEU A 43 9.11 -6.50 3.45
CA LEU A 43 10.39 -6.75 4.12
C LEU A 43 11.14 -5.45 4.41
N SER A 44 12.02 -5.47 5.42
CA SER A 44 12.86 -4.30 5.74
C SER A 44 13.82 -3.88 4.63
N ASN A 45 14.29 -4.82 3.80
CA ASN A 45 15.09 -4.51 2.62
C ASN A 45 14.28 -3.96 1.44
N GLN A 46 12.95 -4.04 1.50
CA GLN A 46 12.01 -3.49 0.53
C GLN A 46 11.46 -2.12 0.95
N GLY A 47 11.76 -1.67 2.18
CA GLY A 47 11.31 -0.39 2.72
C GLY A 47 10.24 -0.50 3.80
N CYS A 48 9.62 -1.66 3.98
CA CYS A 48 8.67 -1.90 5.07
C CYS A 48 9.39 -2.20 6.39
N ARG A 49 9.21 -1.33 7.39
CA ARG A 49 9.68 -1.56 8.76
C ARG A 49 8.48 -1.55 9.69
N ASP A 50 8.39 -2.54 10.54
CA ASP A 50 7.36 -2.66 11.59
C ASP A 50 8.11 -2.64 12.93
N LEU A 51 8.34 -1.44 13.47
CA LEU A 51 9.15 -1.25 14.69
C LEU A 51 8.35 -1.51 15.97
N ASP A 52 7.02 -1.40 15.91
CA ASP A 52 6.12 -1.66 17.03
C ASP A 52 5.53 -3.08 17.00
N ASN A 53 5.85 -3.88 15.98
CA ASN A 53 5.42 -5.26 15.76
C ASN A 53 3.90 -5.41 15.68
N ASN A 54 3.20 -4.43 15.11
CA ASN A 54 1.75 -4.45 14.94
C ASN A 54 1.29 -5.07 13.59
N SER A 55 2.23 -5.61 12.80
CA SER A 55 2.04 -6.15 11.44
C SER A 55 1.65 -5.11 10.38
N ILE A 56 1.89 -3.83 10.65
CA ILE A 56 1.74 -2.69 9.74
C ILE A 56 3.11 -2.03 9.59
N CYS A 57 3.47 -1.69 8.36
CA CYS A 57 4.70 -0.95 8.10
C CYS A 57 4.54 0.50 8.62
N ASP A 58 5.49 0.98 9.41
CA ASP A 58 5.57 2.36 9.90
C ASP A 58 5.77 3.39 8.77
N GLY A 59 6.28 2.92 7.62
CA GLY A 59 6.51 3.73 6.43
C GLY A 59 5.42 3.50 5.36
N PRO A 60 5.02 4.55 4.62
CA PRO A 60 4.01 4.43 3.58
C PRO A 60 4.56 3.74 2.33
N TYR A 61 3.68 3.07 1.57
CA TYR A 61 3.93 2.62 0.21
C TYR A 61 3.48 3.69 -0.80
N ASN A 62 4.41 4.20 -1.60
CA ASN A 62 4.11 5.22 -2.61
C ASN A 62 3.59 4.58 -3.90
N ILE A 63 2.48 5.08 -4.42
CA ILE A 63 1.87 4.56 -5.64
C ILE A 63 2.31 5.41 -6.83
N SER A 64 2.69 4.74 -7.91
CA SER A 64 3.18 5.42 -9.11
C SER A 64 2.07 6.21 -9.81
N GLY A 65 2.43 7.29 -10.50
CA GLY A 65 1.49 8.09 -11.32
C GLY A 65 0.96 9.37 -10.67
N GLY A 66 1.17 9.57 -9.37
CA GLY A 66 0.71 10.75 -8.65
C GLY A 66 1.31 10.88 -7.24
N ASN A 67 0.59 11.54 -6.33
CA ASN A 67 0.97 11.70 -4.93
C ASN A 67 0.26 10.70 -3.98
N ASN A 68 -0.43 9.70 -4.54
CA ASN A 68 -1.15 8.68 -3.79
C ASN A 68 -0.18 7.76 -3.05
N ARG A 69 -0.58 7.38 -1.84
CA ARG A 69 0.18 6.48 -0.99
C ARG A 69 -0.77 5.66 -0.14
N ASP A 70 -0.31 4.48 0.22
CA ASP A 70 -0.90 3.66 1.28
C ASP A 70 -0.09 3.92 2.56
N ASN A 71 -0.72 4.54 3.57
CA ASN A 71 -0.04 4.91 4.82
C ASN A 71 -0.01 3.78 5.85
N PHE A 72 -0.76 2.70 5.63
CA PHE A 72 -0.83 1.58 6.56
C PHE A 72 -0.64 0.23 5.85
N PRO A 73 0.46 0.01 5.08
CA PRO A 73 0.69 -1.27 4.41
C PRO A 73 0.82 -2.39 5.43
N TYR A 74 0.22 -3.55 5.19
CA TYR A 74 0.33 -4.67 6.14
C TYR A 74 1.25 -5.79 5.66
N ILE A 75 1.90 -6.42 6.63
CA ILE A 75 2.71 -7.62 6.44
C ILE A 75 1.79 -8.84 6.56
N PRO A 76 1.84 -9.80 5.64
CA PRO A 76 1.06 -11.03 5.75
C PRO A 76 1.64 -11.89 6.88
N LEU A 77 0.80 -12.28 7.83
CA LEU A 77 1.13 -13.30 8.82
C LEU A 77 1.24 -14.66 8.09
N PHE A 78 2.41 -15.31 8.17
CA PHE A 78 2.62 -16.68 7.68
C PHE A 78 2.49 -17.69 8.83
#